data_AF-A0A8T6NPV9-F1
#
_entry.id   AF-A0A8T6NPV9-F1
#
_cell.length_a   1.000
_cell.length_b   1.000
_cell.length_c   1.000
_cell.angle_alpha   90.00
_cell.angle_beta   90.00
_cell.angle_gamma   90.00
#
_symmetry.space_group_name_H-M   'P 1'
#
loop_
_entity.id
_entity.type
_entity.pdbx_description
1 polymer ?
#
loop_
_entity_poly.entity_id
_entity_poly.type
_entity_poly.pdbx_seq_one_letter_code
_entity_poly.pdbx_strand_id
1 'polypeptide(L)'
;MKTENTIEMLVDKLGAMKKIVDDYKREMKVLEDEIKNYCNANDVNKIYGSVFNATYVEANRKNVDWKTLLDDMGVDANTREQYTTTSAIFSLKIGV
;
A
#
# COMPACT_ATOMS: atom_id res chain seq x y z
N MET A 1 26.36 -25.05 7.88
CA MET A 1 26.80 -24.40 9.14
C MET A 1 27.25 -22.96 9.02
N LYS A 2 28.37 -22.57 8.38
CA LYS A 2 28.78 -21.13 8.37
C LYS A 2 27.86 -20.21 7.55
N THR A 3 27.28 -20.71 6.46
CA THR A 3 26.37 -19.95 5.58
C THR A 3 24.97 -19.78 6.17
N GLU A 4 24.43 -20.77 6.87
CA GLU A 4 23.11 -20.70 7.53
C GLU A 4 23.08 -19.62 8.61
N ASN A 5 24.07 -19.59 9.52
CA ASN A 5 24.19 -18.53 10.53
C ASN A 5 24.30 -17.12 9.92
N THR A 6 24.86 -17.00 8.71
CA THR A 6 24.98 -15.69 8.03
C THR A 6 23.63 -15.23 7.49
N ILE A 7 22.81 -16.15 6.96
CA ILE A 7 21.47 -15.84 6.46
C ILE A 7 20.50 -15.52 7.61
N GLU A 8 20.56 -16.25 8.71
CA GLU A 8 19.76 -15.97 9.92
C GLU A 8 19.99 -14.54 10.42
N MET A 9 21.27 -14.12 10.52
CA MET A 9 21.61 -12.74 10.88
C MET A 9 21.06 -11.69 9.90
N LEU A 10 20.95 -12.02 8.61
CA LEU A 10 20.36 -11.11 7.62
C LEU A 10 18.84 -11.01 7.77
N VAL A 11 18.17 -12.12 8.11
CA VAL A 11 16.73 -12.12 8.41
C VAL A 11 16.43 -11.25 9.63
N ASP A 12 17.20 -11.38 10.71
CA ASP A 12 17.02 -10.58 11.93
C ASP A 12 17.27 -9.09 11.66
N LYS A 13 18.36 -8.75 10.96
CA LYS A 13 18.64 -7.36 10.55
C LYS A 13 17.50 -6.78 9.72
N LEU A 14 16.99 -7.54 8.76
CA LEU A 14 15.89 -7.11 7.91
C LEU A 14 14.57 -6.96 8.68
N GLY A 15 14.29 -7.85 9.64
CA GLY A 15 13.15 -7.75 10.55
C GLY A 15 13.21 -6.50 11.43
N ALA A 16 14.37 -6.21 12.02
CA ALA A 16 14.59 -5.01 12.82
C ALA A 16 14.40 -3.72 11.99
N MET A 17 14.95 -3.68 10.77
CA MET A 17 14.76 -2.54 9.86
C MET A 17 13.30 -2.35 9.46
N LYS A 18 12.57 -3.44 9.15
CA LYS A 18 11.15 -3.37 8.83
C LYS A 18 10.33 -2.80 9.99
N LYS A 19 10.61 -3.23 11.22
CA LYS A 19 9.91 -2.70 12.41
C LYS A 19 10.09 -1.19 12.55
N ILE A 20 11.34 -0.71 12.41
CA ILE A 20 11.64 0.73 12.45
C ILE A 20 10.85 1.46 11.35
N VAL A 21 10.88 0.95 10.12
CA VAL A 21 10.14 1.54 9.00
C VAL A 21 8.63 1.55 9.24
N ASP A 22 8.06 0.48 9.80
CA ASP A 22 6.63 0.39 10.07
C ASP A 22 6.19 1.34 11.17
N ASP A 23 7.02 1.54 12.20
CA ASP A 23 6.77 2.54 13.24
C ASP A 23 6.80 3.96 12.65
N TYR A 24 7.82 4.30 11.85
CA TYR A 24 7.86 5.60 11.14
C TYR A 24 6.69 5.77 10.17
N LYS A 25 6.28 4.73 9.43
CA LYS A 25 5.10 4.79 8.56
C LYS A 25 3.82 5.05 9.34
N ARG A 26 3.70 4.50 10.54
CA ARG A 26 2.55 4.74 11.43
C ARG A 26 2.51 6.20 11.85
N GLU A 27 3.64 6.74 12.31
CA GLU A 27 3.76 8.16 12.69
C GLU A 27 3.47 9.09 11.50
N MET A 28 4.03 8.81 10.32
CA MET A 28 3.75 9.56 9.10
C MET A 28 2.27 9.55 8.76
N LYS A 29 1.60 8.40 8.87
CA LYS A 29 0.17 8.29 8.58
C LYS A 29 -0.68 9.12 9.55
N VAL A 30 -0.33 9.11 10.85
CA VAL A 30 -1.02 9.95 11.84
C VAL A 30 -0.89 11.42 11.47
N LEU A 31 0.32 11.89 11.13
CA LEU A 31 0.55 13.28 10.70
C LEU A 31 -0.22 13.63 9.43
N GLU A 32 -0.21 12.74 8.43
CA GLU A 32 -1.00 12.96 7.21
C GLU A 32 -2.50 13.06 7.50
N ASP A 33 -3.03 12.21 8.37
CA ASP A 33 -4.45 12.20 8.71
C ASP A 33 -4.83 13.47 9.49
N GLU A 34 -3.97 13.95 10.39
CA GLU A 34 -4.14 15.25 11.04
C GLU A 34 -4.17 16.41 10.04
N ILE A 35 -3.23 16.44 9.08
CA ILE A 35 -3.17 17.45 8.03
C ILE A 35 -4.42 17.38 7.13
N LYS A 36 -4.86 16.18 6.72
CA LYS A 36 -6.07 15.98 5.92
C LYS A 36 -7.33 16.44 6.66
N ASN A 37 -7.44 16.09 7.95
CA ASN A 37 -8.58 16.50 8.78
C ASN A 37 -8.64 18.02 8.92
N TYR A 38 -7.50 18.69 9.09
CA TYR A 38 -7.42 20.14 9.10
C TYR A 38 -7.84 20.75 7.74
N CYS A 39 -7.30 20.24 6.62
CA CYS A 39 -7.67 20.72 5.28
C CYS A 39 -9.17 20.60 5.02
N ASN A 40 -9.75 19.43 5.34
CA ASN A 40 -11.18 19.17 5.17
C ASN A 40 -12.05 20.07 6.06
N ALA A 41 -11.70 20.22 7.35
CA ALA A 41 -12.49 21.02 8.28
C ALA A 41 -12.48 22.53 7.98
N ASN A 42 -11.43 23.04 7.32
CA ASN A 42 -11.25 24.46 7.06
C ASN A 42 -11.40 24.84 5.57
N ASP A 43 -11.75 23.88 4.70
CA ASP A 43 -11.83 24.06 3.24
C ASP A 43 -10.53 24.64 2.64
N VAL A 44 -9.38 24.12 3.10
CA VAL A 44 -8.04 24.59 2.69
C VAL A 44 -7.37 23.58 1.78
N ASN A 45 -7.08 24.01 0.55
CA ASN A 45 -6.45 23.17 -0.47
C ASN A 45 -4.92 23.13 -0.40
N LYS A 46 -4.29 24.04 0.35
CA LYS A 46 -2.82 24.11 0.44
C LYS A 46 -2.33 24.67 1.77
N ILE A 47 -1.36 23.99 2.37
CA ILE A 47 -0.72 24.36 3.63
C ILE A 47 0.77 24.49 3.41
N TYR A 48 1.37 25.52 4.02
CA TYR A 48 2.79 25.81 3.93
C TYR A 48 3.43 25.62 5.30
N GLY A 49 4.42 24.74 5.37
CA GLY A 49 5.38 24.70 6.46
C GLY A 49 6.58 25.61 6.17
N SER A 50 7.56 25.61 7.08
CA SER A 50 8.76 26.43 6.94
C SER A 50 9.65 26.05 5.75
N VAL A 51 9.57 24.80 5.28
CA VAL A 51 10.44 24.26 4.21
C VAL A 51 9.63 23.50 3.14
N PHE A 52 8.50 22.89 3.52
CA PHE A 52 7.68 22.05 2.63
C PHE A 52 6.25 22.58 2.55
N ASN A 53 5.51 22.20 1.51
CA ASN A 53 4.08 22.48 1.39
C ASN A 53 3.30 21.19 1.15
N ALA A 54 2.06 21.14 1.65
CA ALA A 54 1.10 20.06 1.43
C ALA A 54 -0.05 20.60 0.58
N THR A 55 -0.45 19.84 -0.45
CA THR A 55 -1.62 20.16 -1.28
C THR A 55 -2.68 19.09 -1.05
N TYR A 56 -3.86 19.50 -0.62
CA TYR A 56 -5.02 18.62 -0.45
C TYR A 56 -5.72 18.46 -1.80
N VAL A 57 -5.91 17.22 -2.25
CA VAL A 57 -6.56 16.90 -3.52
C VAL A 57 -7.64 15.85 -3.26
N GLU A 58 -8.89 16.24 -3.45
CA GLU A 58 -10.00 15.29 -3.49
C GLU A 58 -10.08 14.65 -4.88
N ALA A 59 -9.54 13.45 -5.01
CA ALA A 59 -9.66 12.65 -6.21
C ALA A 59 -10.70 11.54 -5.99
N ASN A 60 -11.92 11.74 -6.50
CA ASN A 60 -12.92 10.68 -6.57
C ASN A 60 -12.50 9.68 -7.66
N ARG A 61 -11.84 8.58 -7.27
CA ARG A 61 -11.53 7.48 -8.19
C ARG A 61 -12.79 6.67 -8.47
N LYS A 62 -13.22 6.68 -9.72
CA LYS A 62 -14.22 5.72 -10.23
C LYS A 62 -13.50 4.43 -10.62
N ASN A 63 -13.73 3.36 -9.87
CA ASN A 63 -13.29 2.02 -10.24
C ASN A 63 -14.43 1.30 -10.96
N VAL A 64 -14.12 0.58 -12.03
CA VAL A 64 -15.08 -0.29 -12.72
C VAL A 64 -15.04 -1.66 -12.04
N ASP A 65 -16.19 -2.16 -11.58
CA ASP A 65 -16.31 -3.53 -11.11
C ASP A 65 -16.38 -4.49 -12.32
N TRP A 66 -15.20 -4.88 -12.79
CA TRP A 66 -15.06 -5.77 -13.94
C TRP A 66 -15.69 -7.14 -13.70
N LYS A 67 -15.76 -7.60 -12.44
CA LYS A 67 -16.31 -8.92 -12.15
C LYS A 67 -17.82 -8.91 -12.35
N THR A 68 -18.50 -7.93 -11.74
CA THR A 68 -19.94 -7.73 -11.96
C THR A 68 -20.27 -7.45 -13.42
N LEU A 69 -19.45 -6.65 -14.12
CA LEU A 69 -19.65 -6.40 -15.55
C LEU A 69 -19.59 -7.70 -16.39
N LEU A 70 -18.60 -8.56 -16.13
CA LEU A 70 -18.46 -9.82 -16.86
C LEU A 70 -19.56 -10.82 -16.51
N ASP A 71 -20.02 -10.85 -15.26
CA ASP A 71 -21.17 -11.66 -14.83
C ASP A 71 -22.47 -11.18 -15.51
N ASP A 72 -22.73 -9.87 -15.56
CA ASP A 72 -23.89 -9.28 -16.24
C ASP A 72 -23.87 -9.48 -17.76
N MET A 73 -22.67 -9.52 -18.37
CA MET A 73 -22.48 -9.85 -19.78
C MET A 73 -22.60 -11.35 -20.10
N GLY A 74 -22.78 -12.20 -19.07
CA GLY A 74 -22.95 -13.64 -19.24
C GLY A 74 -21.67 -14.38 -19.63
N VAL A 75 -20.49 -13.81 -19.34
CA VAL A 75 -19.21 -14.47 -19.63
C VAL A 75 -19.01 -15.61 -18.63
N ASP A 76 -18.96 -16.85 -19.14
CA ASP A 76 -18.80 -18.03 -18.32
C ASP A 76 -17.39 -18.09 -17.69
N ALA A 77 -17.26 -18.87 -16.61
CA ALA A 77 -16.02 -19.00 -15.86
C ALA A 77 -14.85 -19.55 -16.70
N ASN A 78 -15.10 -20.43 -17.66
CA ASN A 78 -14.03 -21.01 -18.49
C ASN A 78 -13.44 -19.96 -19.43
N THR A 79 -14.29 -19.13 -20.03
CA THR A 79 -13.84 -18.02 -20.87
C THR A 79 -13.01 -17.03 -20.05
N ARG A 80 -13.42 -16.69 -18.83
CA ARG A 80 -12.62 -15.82 -17.95
C ARG A 80 -11.25 -16.41 -17.60
N GLU A 81 -11.20 -17.70 -17.34
CA GLU A 81 -9.96 -18.38 -16.98
C GLU A 81 -8.97 -18.45 -18.16
N GLN A 82 -9.46 -18.60 -19.40
CA GLN A 82 -8.62 -18.54 -20.61
C GLN A 82 -7.87 -17.22 -20.79
N TYR A 83 -8.43 -16.11 -20.30
CA TYR A 83 -7.80 -14.78 -20.34
C TYR A 83 -7.12 -14.38 -19.03
N THR A 84 -7.13 -15.26 -18.02
CA THR A 84 -6.47 -15.02 -16.74
C THR A 84 -5.03 -15.50 -16.79
N THR A 85 -4.07 -14.59 -16.65
CA THR A 85 -2.66 -14.96 -16.55
C THR A 85 -2.24 -15.05 -15.08
N THR A 86 -1.87 -16.25 -14.64
CA THR A 86 -1.30 -16.47 -13.31
C THR A 86 0.23 -16.37 -13.38
N SER A 87 0.80 -15.35 -12.75
CA SER A 87 2.25 -15.23 -12.58
C SER A 87 2.64 -15.56 -11.15
N ALA A 88 3.70 -16.36 -10.98
CA ALA A 88 4.25 -16.64 -9.68
C ALA A 88 4.92 -15.39 -9.11
N ILE A 89 4.41 -14.87 -7.98
CA ILE A 89 5.01 -13.78 -7.24
C ILE A 89 5.75 -14.39 -6.05
N PHE A 90 7.08 -14.34 -6.07
CA PHE A 90 7.90 -14.74 -4.94
C PHE A 90 7.96 -13.58 -3.94
N SER A 91 7.19 -13.70 -2.84
CA SER A 91 7.21 -12.71 -1.75
C SER A 91 7.87 -13.29 -0.52
N LEU A 92 8.83 -12.57 0.05
CA LEU A 92 9.41 -12.88 1.37
C LEU A 92 8.61 -12.18 2.46
N LYS A 93 7.91 -12.96 3.30
CA LYS A 93 7.26 -12.46 4.52
C LYS A 93 8.20 -12.67 5.70
N ILE A 94 8.39 -11.63 6.50
CA ILE A 94 9.14 -11.70 7.76
C ILE A 94 8.11 -11.60 8.87
N GLY A 95 8.03 -12.63 9.70
CA GLY A 95 7.17 -12.68 10.88
C GLY A 95 7.96 -12.33 12.14
N VAL A 96 7.22 -12.24 13.25
CA VAL A 96 7.73 -12.23 14.62
C VAL A 96 7.27 -13.51 15.30
#